data_AF-A0A534GSZ0-F1
#
_entry.id   AF-A0A534GSZ0-F1
#
_cell.length_a   1.000
_cell.length_b   1.000
_cell.length_c   1.000
_cell.angle_alpha   90.00
_cell.angle_beta   90.00
_cell.angle_gamma   90.00
#
_symmetry.space_group_name_H-M   'P 1'
#
loop_
_entity.id
_entity.type
_entity.pdbx_description
1 polymer ?
#
loop_
_entity_poly.entity_id
_entity_poly.type
_entity_poly.pdbx_seq_one_letter_code
_entity_poly.pdbx_strand_id
1 'polypeptide(L)'
;AQLVPGRGAFPLGERTVVWLPRDPGAGESARYFVDLLRRTHPGWLTAIAGSPGRTERPAIVFDLERAPPGASPESYEIRVTPRRVVVSAGDPRGLFYGGVTLWQLCTVGMGAPAIGAQSARRITLPELHIPALHIVDAPRFRWRGLMLDSA
;
A
#
# COMPACT_ATOMS: atom_id res chain seq x y z
N ALA A 1 -10.43 -7.96 -10.35
CA ALA A 1 -10.52 -6.70 -9.62
C ALA A 1 -11.91 -6.07 -9.70
N GLN A 2 -12.44 -5.65 -8.57
CA GLN A 2 -13.54 -4.70 -8.44
C GLN A 2 -12.98 -3.43 -7.77
N LEU A 3 -13.34 -2.25 -8.28
CA LEU A 3 -12.98 -0.96 -7.71
C LEU A 3 -14.26 -0.12 -7.54
N VAL A 4 -14.48 0.37 -6.33
CA VAL A 4 -15.62 1.24 -6.00
C VAL A 4 -15.10 2.57 -5.44
N PRO A 5 -15.37 3.71 -6.11
CA PRO A 5 -15.01 5.03 -5.59
C PRO A 5 -15.75 5.38 -4.28
N GLY A 6 -15.07 6.08 -3.38
CA GLY A 6 -15.59 6.65 -2.15
C GLY A 6 -15.56 8.18 -2.15
N ARG A 7 -15.88 8.80 -1.01
CA ARG A 7 -15.83 10.26 -0.82
C ARG A 7 -14.61 10.71 -0.03
N GLY A 8 -14.00 11.79 -0.49
CA GLY A 8 -12.81 12.38 0.12
C GLY A 8 -11.51 11.70 -0.34
N ALA A 9 -10.41 12.03 0.34
CA ALA A 9 -9.10 11.48 0.04
C ALA A 9 -8.27 11.29 1.31
N PHE A 10 -7.41 10.28 1.31
CA PHE A 10 -6.44 10.01 2.36
C PHE A 10 -5.19 10.88 2.14
N PRO A 11 -4.78 11.70 3.12
CA PRO A 11 -3.55 12.47 3.06
C PRO A 11 -2.34 11.58 3.39
N LEU A 12 -1.50 11.34 2.40
CA LEU A 12 -0.23 10.64 2.51
C LEU A 12 0.93 11.64 2.53
N GLY A 13 1.70 11.64 3.61
CA GLY A 13 2.87 12.49 3.76
C GLY A 13 3.65 12.21 5.05
N GLU A 14 4.40 13.20 5.53
CA GLU A 14 5.28 13.10 6.71
C GLU A 14 4.52 12.74 8.00
N ARG A 15 3.24 13.14 8.10
CA ARG A 15 2.39 12.86 9.27
C ARG A 15 1.80 11.46 9.26
N THR A 16 1.85 10.75 8.14
CA THR A 16 1.25 9.44 7.99
C THR A 16 1.99 8.41 8.84
N VAL A 17 1.24 7.55 9.52
CA VAL A 17 1.79 6.43 10.28
C VAL A 17 1.52 5.14 9.51
N VAL A 18 2.53 4.27 9.41
CA VAL A 18 2.33 2.89 8.97
C VAL A 18 2.60 1.96 10.13
N TRP A 19 1.60 1.17 10.50
CA TRP A 19 1.79 0.13 11.50
C TRP A 19 2.48 -1.07 10.88
N LEU A 20 3.53 -1.55 11.54
CA LEU A 20 4.22 -2.79 11.21
C LEU A 20 3.74 -3.87 12.18
N PRO A 21 2.81 -4.74 11.76
CA PRO A 21 2.30 -5.80 12.62
C PRO A 21 3.42 -6.71 13.14
N ARG A 22 3.16 -7.34 14.30
CA ARG A 22 4.07 -8.35 14.86
C ARG A 22 3.99 -9.68 14.11
N ASP A 23 2.87 -9.94 13.44
CA ASP A 23 2.76 -11.09 12.55
C ASP A 23 3.86 -11.00 11.47
N PRO A 24 4.66 -12.06 11.25
CA PRO A 24 5.77 -12.02 10.30
C PRO A 24 5.34 -11.69 8.87
N GLY A 25 4.28 -12.30 8.36
CA GLY A 25 3.84 -12.14 6.97
C GLY A 25 3.21 -10.77 6.72
N ALA A 26 2.38 -10.30 7.65
CA ALA A 26 1.82 -8.95 7.59
C ALA A 26 2.90 -7.88 7.76
N GLY A 27 3.83 -8.10 8.69
CA GLY A 27 4.95 -7.21 8.94
C GLY A 27 5.91 -7.12 7.75
N GLU A 28 6.21 -8.22 7.07
CA GLU A 28 7.06 -8.22 5.87
C GLU A 28 6.42 -7.42 4.73
N SER A 29 5.13 -7.64 4.47
CA SER A 29 4.38 -6.90 3.45
C SER A 29 4.32 -5.40 3.74
N ALA A 30 4.09 -5.02 5.00
CA ALA A 30 4.07 -3.62 5.43
C ALA A 30 5.45 -2.95 5.28
N ARG A 31 6.53 -3.65 5.64
CA ARG A 31 7.91 -3.16 5.45
C ARG A 31 8.25 -3.00 3.97
N TYR A 32 7.88 -3.97 3.14
CA TYR A 32 8.10 -3.90 1.70
C TYR A 32 7.41 -2.67 1.08
N PHE A 33 6.15 -2.39 1.44
CA PHE A 33 5.46 -1.17 1.04
C PHE A 33 6.18 0.10 1.51
N VAL A 34 6.59 0.15 2.78
CA VAL A 34 7.34 1.28 3.34
C VAL A 34 8.63 1.53 2.56
N ASP A 35 9.37 0.46 2.22
CA ASP A 35 10.62 0.56 1.47
C ASP A 35 10.39 1.04 0.04
N LEU A 36 9.35 0.55 -0.65
CA LEU A 36 8.96 1.04 -1.97
C LEU A 36 8.63 2.54 -1.95
N LEU A 37 7.89 3.01 -0.94
CA LEU A 37 7.53 4.42 -0.84
C LEU A 37 8.76 5.29 -0.53
N ARG A 38 9.62 4.87 0.40
CA ARG A 38 10.83 5.61 0.78
C ARG A 38 11.84 5.78 -0.35
N ARG A 39 11.88 4.86 -1.31
CA ARG A 39 12.74 4.99 -2.51
C ARG A 39 12.39 6.21 -3.36
N THR A 40 11.14 6.64 -3.35
CA THR A 40 10.67 7.80 -4.13
C THR A 40 10.44 9.02 -3.24
N HIS A 41 10.06 8.82 -1.98
CA HIS A 41 9.69 9.88 -1.04
C HIS A 41 10.39 9.67 0.30
N PRO A 42 11.71 9.90 0.37
CA PRO A 42 12.43 9.79 1.63
C PRO A 42 11.87 10.80 2.65
N GLY A 43 11.46 10.31 3.82
CA GLY A 43 10.89 11.15 4.88
C GLY A 43 9.36 11.23 4.89
N TRP A 44 8.67 10.73 3.87
CA TRP A 44 7.25 10.43 4.01
C TRP A 44 7.09 9.26 4.98
N LEU A 45 6.01 9.30 5.74
CA LEU A 45 5.57 8.34 6.76
C LEU A 45 6.53 8.06 7.95
N THR A 46 5.92 7.65 9.06
CA THR A 46 6.61 7.06 10.21
C THR A 46 6.14 5.62 10.38
N ALA A 47 7.07 4.66 10.32
CA ALA A 47 6.76 3.26 10.55
C ALA A 47 6.82 2.95 12.07
N ILE A 48 5.77 2.34 12.62
CA ILE A 48 5.65 2.03 14.05
C ILE A 48 5.41 0.54 14.22
N ALA A 49 6.26 -0.13 14.99
CA ALA A 49 6.07 -1.55 15.30
C ALA A 49 4.92 -1.75 16.30
N GLY A 50 4.08 -2.75 16.05
CA GLY A 50 2.98 -3.13 16.94
C GLY A 50 1.63 -3.15 16.23
N SER A 51 0.57 -3.10 17.04
CA SER A 51 -0.81 -3.14 16.56
C SER A 51 -1.38 -1.73 16.42
N PRO A 52 -2.34 -1.50 15.51
CA PRO A 52 -2.94 -0.20 15.33
C PRO A 52 -3.60 0.32 16.61
N GLY A 53 -2.99 1.32 17.25
CA GLY A 53 -3.58 2.03 18.39
C GLY A 53 -4.56 3.12 17.98
N ARG A 54 -5.18 3.78 18.97
CA ARG A 54 -5.89 5.05 18.76
C ARG A 54 -4.86 6.09 18.30
N THR A 55 -5.01 6.59 17.07
CA THR A 55 -4.15 7.63 16.51
C THR A 55 -5.03 8.68 15.84
N GLU A 56 -4.69 9.95 16.05
CA GLU A 56 -5.30 11.07 15.32
C GLU A 56 -4.59 11.32 13.98
N ARG A 57 -3.44 10.67 13.75
CA ARG A 57 -2.69 10.76 12.51
C ARG A 57 -3.29 9.85 11.44
N PRO A 58 -3.23 10.23 10.15
CA PRO A 58 -3.57 9.34 9.05
C PRO A 58 -2.77 8.04 9.14
N ALA A 59 -3.43 6.89 9.06
CA ALA A 59 -2.78 5.61 9.31
C ALA A 59 -2.95 4.62 8.16
N ILE A 60 -1.90 3.85 7.87
CA ILE A 60 -1.93 2.69 6.98
C ILE A 60 -1.73 1.44 7.83
N VAL A 61 -2.56 0.44 7.60
CA VAL A 61 -2.57 -0.83 8.34
C VAL A 61 -2.57 -1.98 7.36
N PHE A 62 -1.75 -3.00 7.65
CA PHE A 62 -1.76 -4.30 6.99
C PHE A 62 -2.36 -5.31 7.96
N ASP A 63 -3.40 -6.01 7.53
CA ASP A 63 -4.18 -6.92 8.39
C ASP A 63 -4.28 -8.31 7.77
N LEU A 64 -3.84 -9.33 8.49
CA LEU A 64 -4.09 -10.71 8.11
C LEU A 64 -5.36 -11.17 8.79
N GLU A 65 -6.39 -11.36 7.97
CA GLU A 65 -7.71 -11.77 8.41
C GLU A 65 -8.01 -13.20 7.96
N ARG A 66 -9.06 -13.81 8.50
CA ARG A 66 -9.49 -15.12 8.02
C ARG A 66 -10.24 -14.96 6.70
N ALA A 67 -9.70 -15.54 5.63
CA ALA A 67 -10.40 -15.58 4.35
C ALA A 67 -11.53 -16.62 4.30
N PRO A 68 -12.57 -16.38 3.47
CA PRO A 68 -13.63 -17.36 3.25
C PRO A 68 -13.09 -18.62 2.56
N PRO A 69 -13.74 -19.78 2.75
CA PRO A 69 -13.36 -21.01 2.07
C PRO A 69 -13.32 -20.83 0.55
N GLY A 70 -12.24 -21.31 -0.09
CA GLY A 70 -12.06 -21.21 -1.55
C GLY A 70 -11.52 -19.87 -2.05
N ALA A 71 -11.25 -18.90 -1.17
CA ALA A 71 -10.53 -17.69 -1.55
C ALA A 71 -9.13 -18.01 -2.07
N SER A 72 -8.67 -17.25 -3.07
CA SER A 72 -7.29 -17.33 -3.53
C SER A 72 -6.34 -16.86 -2.43
N PRO A 73 -5.20 -17.54 -2.16
CA PRO A 73 -4.18 -17.02 -1.26
C PRO A 73 -3.62 -15.66 -1.69
N GLU A 74 -3.78 -15.31 -2.97
CA GLU A 74 -3.32 -14.05 -3.53
C GLU A 74 -4.43 -12.97 -3.55
N SER A 75 -5.61 -13.25 -2.99
CA SER A 75 -6.69 -12.27 -2.91
C SER A 75 -6.43 -11.25 -1.82
N TYR A 76 -6.80 -10.00 -2.06
CA TYR A 76 -6.67 -8.91 -1.11
C TYR A 76 -7.80 -7.89 -1.24
N GLU A 77 -7.99 -7.12 -0.17
CA GLU A 77 -8.87 -5.96 -0.13
C GLU A 77 -8.06 -4.72 0.26
N ILE A 78 -8.37 -3.58 -0.36
CA ILE A 78 -7.83 -2.28 0.02
C ILE A 78 -9.00 -1.34 0.27
N ARG A 79 -9.06 -0.78 1.48
CA ARG A 79 -10.05 0.23 1.84
C ARG A 79 -9.36 1.54 2.19
N VAL A 80 -9.58 2.55 1.35
CA VAL A 80 -9.06 3.90 1.53
C VAL A 80 -10.18 4.81 2.02
N THR A 81 -9.96 5.46 3.15
CA THR A 81 -10.82 6.49 3.72
C THR A 81 -9.99 7.74 4.00
N PRO A 82 -10.60 8.93 4.23
CA PRO A 82 -9.83 10.13 4.57
C PRO A 82 -8.97 10.04 5.83
N ARG A 83 -9.19 9.04 6.70
CA ARG A 83 -8.45 8.86 7.96
C ARG A 83 -7.52 7.65 7.97
N ARG A 84 -7.86 6.62 7.21
CA ARG A 84 -7.18 5.32 7.29
C ARG A 84 -7.19 4.60 5.94
N VAL A 85 -6.07 3.96 5.64
CA VAL A 85 -5.95 2.91 4.64
C VAL A 85 -5.79 1.57 5.34
N VAL A 86 -6.58 0.58 4.93
CA VAL A 86 -6.42 -0.82 5.38
C VAL A 86 -6.17 -1.68 4.15
N VAL A 87 -5.08 -2.46 4.20
CA VAL A 87 -4.80 -3.55 3.26
C VAL A 87 -5.03 -4.84 4.03
N SER A 88 -6.01 -5.64 3.62
CA SER A 88 -6.33 -6.92 4.28
C SER A 88 -6.26 -8.09 3.31
N ALA A 89 -5.88 -9.25 3.82
CA ALA A 89 -5.89 -10.50 3.06
C ALA A 89 -5.94 -11.74 3.96
N GLY A 90 -6.29 -12.87 3.35
CA GLY A 90 -6.30 -14.20 3.99
C GLY A 90 -4.94 -14.86 4.20
N ASP A 91 -3.93 -14.38 3.49
CA ASP A 91 -2.62 -15.00 3.38
C ASP A 91 -1.56 -13.90 3.08
N PRO A 92 -0.31 -14.06 3.55
CA PRO A 92 0.75 -13.07 3.31
C PRO A 92 0.97 -12.71 1.84
N ARG A 93 0.72 -13.64 0.90
CA ARG A 93 0.83 -13.37 -0.54
C ARG A 93 -0.18 -12.32 -0.99
N GLY A 94 -1.42 -12.41 -0.52
CA GLY A 94 -2.45 -11.41 -0.77
C GLY A 94 -2.05 -10.04 -0.21
N LEU A 95 -1.54 -9.99 1.03
CA LEU A 95 -1.06 -8.73 1.61
C LEU A 95 0.09 -8.11 0.83
N PHE A 96 1.03 -8.92 0.34
CA PHE A 96 2.12 -8.44 -0.50
C PHE A 96 1.58 -7.76 -1.76
N TYR A 97 0.69 -8.42 -2.51
CA TYR A 97 0.10 -7.82 -3.72
C TYR A 97 -0.76 -6.60 -3.40
N GLY A 98 -1.53 -6.62 -2.30
CA GLY A 98 -2.27 -5.45 -1.83
C GLY A 98 -1.36 -4.27 -1.50
N GLY A 99 -0.21 -4.52 -0.89
CA GLY A 99 0.83 -3.51 -0.64
C GLY A 99 1.39 -2.92 -1.94
N VAL A 100 1.63 -3.76 -2.96
CA VAL A 100 2.07 -3.31 -4.29
C VAL A 100 1.00 -2.43 -4.96
N THR A 101 -0.26 -2.85 -4.93
CA THR A 101 -1.38 -2.06 -5.47
C THR A 101 -1.54 -0.73 -4.73
N LEU A 102 -1.41 -0.71 -3.40
CA LEU A 102 -1.41 0.54 -2.65
C LEU A 102 -0.26 1.46 -3.08
N TRP A 103 0.95 0.93 -3.28
CA TRP A 103 2.07 1.71 -3.80
C TRP A 103 1.78 2.28 -5.20
N GLN A 104 1.12 1.52 -6.08
CA GLN A 104 0.69 2.03 -7.39
C GLN A 104 -0.34 3.16 -7.27
N LEU A 105 -1.29 3.08 -6.31
CA LEU A 105 -2.20 4.20 -6.04
C LEU A 105 -1.45 5.45 -5.60
N CYS A 106 -0.33 5.28 -4.87
CA CYS A 106 0.54 6.39 -4.54
C CYS A 106 1.21 6.97 -5.81
N THR A 107 1.66 6.15 -6.75
CA THR A 107 2.38 6.66 -7.94
C THR A 107 1.49 7.31 -8.98
N VAL A 108 0.24 6.84 -9.15
CA VAL A 108 -0.71 7.43 -10.12
C VAL A 108 -1.17 8.82 -9.69
N GLY A 109 -1.37 9.06 -8.39
CA GLY A 109 -1.78 10.37 -7.87
C GLY A 109 -0.69 11.44 -7.90
N MET A 110 0.57 11.05 -8.14
CA MET A 110 1.72 11.97 -8.09
C MET A 110 1.98 12.72 -9.41
N GLY A 111 1.29 12.35 -10.50
CA GLY A 111 1.81 12.65 -11.84
C GLY A 111 3.14 11.90 -12.02
N ALA A 112 3.42 11.40 -13.22
CA ALA A 112 4.69 10.72 -13.45
C ALA A 112 5.86 11.62 -12.96
N PRO A 113 6.83 11.11 -12.17
CA PRO A 113 8.06 11.86 -11.97
C PRO A 113 8.62 12.10 -13.37
N ALA A 114 8.81 13.36 -13.74
CA ALA A 114 9.55 13.70 -14.94
C ALA A 114 10.93 13.03 -14.80
N ILE A 115 11.11 11.91 -15.51
CA ILE A 115 12.40 11.25 -15.67
C ILE A 115 13.31 12.32 -16.29
N GLY A 116 14.12 13.00 -15.47
CA GLY A 116 15.00 14.08 -15.91
C GLY A 116 15.07 15.34 -15.02
N ALA A 117 14.23 15.51 -14.00
CA ALA A 117 14.32 16.70 -13.14
C ALA A 117 15.43 16.57 -12.07
N GLN A 118 16.68 16.69 -12.50
CA GLN A 118 17.83 16.98 -11.65
C GLN A 118 17.67 18.40 -11.09
N SER A 119 17.03 18.56 -9.94
CA SER A 119 17.22 19.78 -9.16
C SER A 119 17.17 19.48 -7.67
N ALA A 120 18.35 19.54 -7.06
CA ALA A 120 18.62 19.40 -5.64
C ALA A 120 18.11 20.60 -4.85
N ARG A 121 16.81 20.88 -4.95
CA ARG A 121 16.13 21.79 -4.02
C ARG A 121 15.27 20.89 -3.14
N ARG A 122 15.40 21.04 -1.81
CA ARG A 122 14.50 20.44 -0.82
C ARG A 122 13.11 21.07 -1.01
N ILE A 123 12.43 20.63 -2.07
CA ILE A 123 11.02 20.90 -2.32
C ILE A 123 10.32 20.00 -1.31
N THR A 124 9.66 20.60 -0.33
CA THR A 124 8.63 19.91 0.45
C THR A 124 7.70 19.27 -0.57
N LEU A 125 7.82 17.96 -0.79
CA LEU A 125 6.98 17.26 -1.75
C LEU A 125 5.55 17.42 -1.24
N PRO A 126 4.61 17.98 -2.04
CA PRO A 126 3.26 18.24 -1.59
C PRO A 126 2.62 16.94 -1.11
N GLU A 127 1.84 17.03 -0.03
CA GLU A 127 1.06 15.91 0.50
C GLU A 127 0.25 15.25 -0.62
N LEU A 128 0.42 13.94 -0.78
CA LEU A 128 -0.28 13.17 -1.79
C LEU A 128 -1.68 12.81 -1.28
N HIS A 129 -2.70 13.05 -2.09
CA HIS A 129 -4.06 12.66 -1.77
C HIS A 129 -4.47 11.40 -2.54
N ILE A 130 -4.60 10.28 -1.85
CA ILE A 130 -5.15 9.05 -2.42
C ILE A 130 -6.68 9.12 -2.34
N PRO A 131 -7.42 9.06 -3.46
CA PRO A 131 -8.89 9.09 -3.41
C PRO A 131 -9.45 7.99 -2.51
N ALA A 132 -10.49 8.30 -1.74
CA ALA A 132 -11.21 7.27 -0.99
C ALA A 132 -11.80 6.26 -1.98
N LEU A 133 -11.61 4.98 -1.72
CA LEU A 133 -12.00 3.88 -2.60
C LEU A 133 -12.00 2.56 -1.86
N HIS A 134 -12.58 1.55 -2.50
CA HIS A 134 -12.55 0.17 -2.06
C HIS A 134 -12.18 -0.72 -3.25
N ILE A 135 -11.13 -1.53 -3.10
CA ILE A 135 -10.67 -2.51 -4.09
C ILE A 135 -10.78 -3.90 -3.49
N VAL A 136 -11.34 -4.83 -4.25
CA VAL A 136 -11.25 -6.28 -4.00
C VAL A 136 -10.62 -6.91 -5.24
N ASP A 137 -9.54 -7.66 -5.06
CA ASP A 137 -8.86 -8.27 -6.20
C ASP A 137 -8.30 -9.65 -5.89
N ALA A 138 -8.21 -10.46 -6.94
CA ALA A 138 -7.67 -11.81 -6.92
C ALA A 138 -7.28 -12.21 -8.35
N PRO A 139 -6.20 -13.00 -8.52
CA PRO A 139 -5.81 -13.44 -9.84
C PRO A 139 -6.78 -14.48 -10.39
N ARG A 140 -7.11 -14.35 -11.68
CA ARG A 140 -7.93 -15.33 -12.41
C ARG A 140 -7.20 -16.65 -12.66
N PHE A 141 -5.88 -16.61 -12.86
CA PHE A 141 -5.04 -17.77 -13.14
C PHE A 141 -3.89 -17.84 -12.15
N ARG A 142 -3.56 -19.04 -11.69
CA ARG A 142 -2.49 -19.26 -10.70
C ARG A 142 -1.09 -19.05 -11.26
N TRP A 143 -0.86 -19.40 -12.53
CA TRP A 143 0.45 -19.25 -13.18
C TRP A 143 0.51 -17.93 -13.94
N ARG A 144 1.47 -17.08 -13.57
CA ARG A 144 1.72 -15.76 -14.19
C ARG A 144 3.23 -15.49 -14.27
N GLY A 145 3.99 -16.51 -14.67
CA GLY A 145 5.45 -16.44 -14.77
C GLY A 145 5.94 -15.77 -16.06
N LEU A 146 7.21 -15.34 -16.05
CA LEU A 146 7.94 -14.80 -17.19
C LEU A 146 9.11 -15.73 -17.52
N MET A 147 9.32 -16.05 -18.80
CA MET A 147 10.55 -16.70 -19.28
C MET A 147 11.54 -15.61 -19.69
N LEU A 148 12.70 -15.58 -19.05
CA LEU A 148 13.83 -14.73 -19.43
C LEU A 148 14.95 -15.64 -19.94
N ASP A 149 15.27 -15.52 -21.23
CA ASP A 149 16.44 -16.18 -21.80
C ASP A 149 17.68 -15.36 -21.47
N SER A 150 18.63 -15.97 -20.77
CA SER A 150 19.88 -15.36 -20.34
C SER A 150 21.09 -15.84 -21.15
N ALA A 151 20.87 -16.71 -22.14
CA ALA A 151 21.92 -17.33 -22.93
C ALA A 151 22.62 -16.36 -23.90
#